data_AF-A0A516W790-F1
#
_entry.id   AF-A0A516W790-F1
#
_cell.length_a   1.000
_cell.length_b   1.000
_cell.length_c   1.000
_cell.angle_alpha   90.00
_cell.angle_beta   90.00
_cell.angle_gamma   90.00
#
_symmetry.space_group_name_H-M   'P 1'
#
loop_
_entity.id
_entity.type
_entity.pdbx_description
1 polymer ?
#
loop_
_entity_poly.entity_id
_entity_poly.type
_entity_poly.pdbx_seq_one_letter_code
_entity_poly.pdbx_strand_id
1 'polypeptide(L)'
;MSVQLILFAKSYVSGRISADIFSEAYMELWKIERDNCFLNKDGKILSESLFSIFCLADMYNGEDDKEDYEFDADLLLRKVGEIISNSGF
;
A
#
# COMPACT_ATOMS: atom_id res chain seq x y z
N MET A 1 -0.07 -2.85 -13.24
CA MET A 1 -0.34 -1.92 -12.16
C MET A 1 0.22 -0.57 -12.47
N SER A 2 -0.54 0.43 -12.08
CA SER A 2 -0.34 1.75 -12.61
C SER A 2 0.56 2.60 -11.72
N VAL A 3 1.06 3.67 -12.31
CA VAL A 3 1.73 4.80 -11.64
C VAL A 3 0.86 5.36 -10.50
N GLN A 4 -0.46 5.16 -10.54
CA GLN A 4 -1.41 5.73 -9.61
C GLN A 4 -1.27 5.09 -8.23
N LEU A 5 -1.12 3.77 -8.12
CA LEU A 5 -0.86 3.11 -6.83
C LEU A 5 0.48 3.57 -6.22
N ILE A 6 1.51 3.77 -7.06
CA ILE A 6 2.80 4.32 -6.61
C ILE A 6 2.63 5.75 -6.09
N LEU A 7 1.96 6.63 -6.85
CA LEU A 7 1.73 8.01 -6.45
C LEU A 7 0.87 8.10 -5.18
N PHE A 8 -0.08 7.19 -5.02
CA PHE A 8 -0.91 7.09 -3.84
C PHE A 8 -0.08 6.69 -2.62
N ALA A 9 0.74 5.63 -2.73
CA ALA A 9 1.66 5.23 -1.68
C ALA A 9 2.71 6.31 -1.34
N LYS A 10 3.24 7.03 -2.33
CA LYS A 10 4.11 8.19 -2.10
C LYS A 10 3.39 9.33 -1.37
N SER A 11 2.13 9.59 -1.71
CA SER A 11 1.32 10.60 -1.04
C SER A 11 1.10 10.25 0.43
N TYR A 12 0.84 8.98 0.73
CA TYR A 12 0.76 8.46 2.09
C TYR A 12 2.08 8.63 2.85
N VAL A 13 3.21 8.17 2.30
CA VAL A 13 4.53 8.32 2.92
C VAL A 13 4.93 9.79 3.14
N SER A 14 4.43 10.70 2.31
CA SER A 14 4.62 12.16 2.49
C SER A 14 3.70 12.80 3.54
N GLY A 15 2.87 12.02 4.24
CA GLY A 15 1.95 12.50 5.28
C GLY A 15 0.71 13.22 4.77
N ARG A 16 0.39 13.10 3.47
CA ARG A 16 -0.80 13.76 2.88
C ARG A 16 -2.10 13.00 3.12
N ILE A 17 -2.01 11.75 3.53
CA ILE A 17 -3.12 10.79 3.67
C ILE A 17 -2.91 10.09 5.01
N SER A 18 -3.99 9.90 5.78
CA SER A 18 -3.92 9.10 7.01
C SER A 18 -3.78 7.61 6.71
N ALA A 19 -3.39 6.81 7.71
CA ALA A 19 -3.29 5.37 7.57
C ALA A 19 -4.65 4.72 7.25
N ASP A 20 -5.74 5.20 7.87
CA ASP A 20 -7.11 4.70 7.62
C ASP A 20 -7.56 4.91 6.19
N ILE A 21 -7.38 6.13 5.66
CA ILE A 21 -7.75 6.44 4.28
C ILE A 21 -6.85 5.67 3.32
N PHE A 22 -5.56 5.55 3.65
CA PHE A 22 -4.61 4.84 2.82
C PHE A 22 -4.93 3.35 2.72
N SER A 23 -5.17 2.66 3.84
CA SER A 23 -5.41 1.22 3.85
C SER A 23 -6.62 0.86 3.00
N GLU A 24 -7.77 1.48 3.27
CA GLU A 24 -9.03 1.23 2.55
C GLU A 24 -8.90 1.55 1.05
N ALA A 25 -8.46 2.78 0.74
CA ALA A 25 -8.43 3.23 -0.64
C ALA A 25 -7.36 2.51 -1.47
N TYR A 26 -6.20 2.19 -0.90
CA TYR A 26 -5.16 1.45 -1.60
C TYR A 26 -5.66 0.04 -1.97
N MET A 27 -6.32 -0.65 -1.03
CA MET A 27 -6.88 -1.99 -1.27
C MET A 27 -7.92 -1.97 -2.39
N GLU A 28 -8.83 -1.00 -2.39
CA GLU A 28 -9.85 -0.88 -3.44
C GLU A 28 -9.23 -0.53 -4.80
N LEU A 29 -8.28 0.40 -4.86
CA LEU A 29 -7.56 0.72 -6.09
C LEU A 29 -6.83 -0.50 -6.65
N TRP A 30 -6.18 -1.29 -5.79
CA TRP A 30 -5.49 -2.51 -6.21
C TRP A 30 -6.46 -3.56 -6.79
N LYS A 31 -7.61 -3.78 -6.15
CA LYS A 31 -8.65 -4.70 -6.65
C LYS A 31 -9.20 -4.24 -8.00
N ILE A 32 -9.48 -2.95 -8.17
CA ILE A 32 -9.94 -2.37 -9.43
C ILE A 32 -8.91 -2.63 -10.54
N GLU A 33 -7.62 -2.41 -10.28
CA GLU A 33 -6.59 -2.67 -11.29
C GLU A 33 -6.46 -4.15 -11.66
N ARG A 34 -6.58 -5.05 -10.66
CA ARG A 34 -6.63 -6.50 -10.87
C ARG A 34 -7.78 -6.89 -11.78
N ASP A 35 -8.99 -6.45 -11.45
CA ASP A 35 -10.21 -6.87 -12.12
C ASP A 35 -10.30 -6.33 -13.55
N ASN A 36 -9.61 -5.23 -13.85
CA ASN A 36 -9.46 -4.69 -15.20
C ASN A 36 -8.25 -5.24 -15.97
N CYS A 37 -7.60 -6.31 -15.49
CA CYS A 37 -6.45 -6.97 -16.15
C CYS A 37 -5.23 -6.05 -16.38
N PHE A 38 -5.07 -4.97 -15.60
CA PHE A 38 -3.93 -4.07 -15.72
C PHE A 38 -2.64 -4.63 -15.10
N LEU A 39 -2.70 -5.77 -14.40
CA LEU A 39 -1.55 -6.40 -13.74
C LEU A 39 -0.50 -6.96 -14.70
N ASN A 40 -0.90 -7.38 -15.91
CA ASN A 40 -0.03 -8.11 -16.84
C ASN A 40 0.97 -7.23 -17.61
N LYS A 41 1.04 -5.92 -17.33
CA LYS A 41 1.87 -4.96 -18.08
C LYS A 41 3.12 -4.49 -17.33
N ASP A 42 3.34 -4.97 -16.11
CA ASP A 42 4.41 -4.43 -15.27
C ASP A 42 5.65 -5.29 -15.23
N GLY A 43 6.77 -4.65 -14.88
CA GLY A 43 7.95 -5.37 -14.40
C GLY A 43 7.64 -6.11 -13.09
N LYS A 44 8.19 -7.32 -12.96
CA LYS A 44 8.04 -8.19 -11.79
C LYS A 44 8.25 -7.47 -10.45
N ILE A 45 9.31 -6.65 -10.35
CA ILE A 45 9.67 -5.91 -9.13
C ILE A 45 8.56 -4.94 -8.71
N LEU A 46 7.97 -4.23 -9.66
CA LEU A 46 6.86 -3.32 -9.39
C LEU A 46 5.64 -4.11 -8.91
N SER A 47 5.36 -5.23 -9.57
CA SER A 47 4.23 -6.07 -9.20
C SER A 47 4.34 -6.60 -7.77
N GLU A 48 5.51 -7.08 -7.39
CA GLU A 48 5.79 -7.59 -6.04
C GLU A 48 5.76 -6.48 -4.99
N SER A 49 6.27 -5.29 -5.30
CA SER A 49 6.27 -4.14 -4.39
C SER A 49 4.85 -3.70 -4.04
N LEU A 50 4.00 -3.52 -5.06
CA LEU A 50 2.63 -3.04 -4.86
C LEU A 50 1.73 -4.10 -4.22
N PHE A 51 1.95 -5.39 -4.51
CA PHE A 51 1.30 -6.48 -3.79
C PHE A 51 1.74 -6.53 -2.33
N SER A 52 3.03 -6.31 -2.05
CA SER A 52 3.51 -6.25 -0.67
C SER A 52 2.83 -5.11 0.10
N ILE A 53 2.71 -3.91 -0.50
CA ILE A 53 1.98 -2.79 0.10
C ILE A 53 0.50 -3.14 0.35
N PHE A 54 -0.15 -3.88 -0.56
CA PHE A 54 -1.51 -4.37 -0.34
C PHE A 54 -1.59 -5.23 0.93
N CYS A 55 -0.67 -6.18 1.12
CA CYS A 55 -0.63 -6.99 2.34
C CYS A 55 -0.39 -6.15 3.60
N LEU A 56 0.45 -5.11 3.55
CA LEU A 56 0.65 -4.21 4.69
C LEU A 56 -0.62 -3.44 5.03
N ALA A 57 -1.34 -2.94 4.01
CA ALA A 57 -2.61 -2.23 4.18
C ALA A 57 -3.69 -3.14 4.78
N ASP A 58 -3.75 -4.40 4.37
CA ASP A 58 -4.70 -5.40 4.90
C ASP A 58 -4.41 -5.77 6.37
N MET A 59 -3.17 -5.62 6.83
CA MET A 59 -2.78 -5.84 8.24
C MET A 59 -2.98 -4.61 9.12
N TYR A 60 -3.39 -3.47 8.58
CA TYR A 60 -3.60 -2.26 9.38
C TYR A 60 -4.93 -2.30 10.14
N ASN A 61 -4.88 -1.95 11.42
CA ASN A 61 -6.07 -1.64 12.21
C ASN A 61 -5.76 -0.41 13.08
N GLY A 62 -6.53 0.65 12.85
CA GLY A 62 -6.41 1.95 13.54
C GLY A 62 -7.19 2.04 14.85
N GLU A 63 -7.97 1.01 15.18
CA GLU A 63 -8.83 0.97 16.35
C GLU A 63 -8.08 0.43 17.59
N ASP A 64 -8.62 0.70 18.78
CA ASP A 64 -8.03 0.28 20.06
C ASP A 64 -8.11 -1.25 20.29
N ASP A 65 -8.83 -1.99 19.44
CA ASP A 65 -8.97 -3.45 19.50
C ASP A 65 -7.91 -4.20 18.67
N LYS A 66 -6.91 -3.48 18.17
CA LYS A 66 -5.83 -4.02 17.35
C LYS A 66 -5.13 -5.22 17.99
N GLU A 67 -5.00 -6.30 17.22
CA GLU A 67 -4.25 -7.49 17.60
C GLU A 67 -2.72 -7.27 17.51
N ASP A 68 -1.93 -8.14 18.17
CA ASP A 68 -0.46 -8.01 18.22
C ASP A 68 0.22 -8.08 16.84
N TYR A 69 -0.40 -8.78 15.88
CA TYR A 69 0.12 -8.94 14.52
C TYR A 69 -0.31 -7.83 13.57
N GLU A 70 -1.33 -7.04 13.94
CA GLU A 70 -1.84 -5.94 13.16
C GLU A 70 -0.97 -4.69 13.32
N PHE A 71 -1.01 -3.80 12.34
CA PHE A 71 -0.19 -2.61 12.29
C PHE A 71 -0.96 -1.39 12.75
N ASP A 72 -0.31 -0.59 13.60
CA ASP A 72 -0.74 0.78 13.85
C ASP A 72 -0.29 1.70 12.69
N ALA A 73 -0.69 2.97 12.77
CA ALA A 73 -0.41 3.96 11.73
C ALA A 73 1.10 4.17 11.51
N ASP A 74 1.89 4.21 12.59
CA ASP A 74 3.32 4.45 12.54
C ASP A 74 4.07 3.27 11.90
N LEU A 75 3.71 2.05 12.26
CA LEU A 75 4.29 0.83 11.72
C LEU A 75 3.93 0.67 10.24
N LEU A 76 2.68 0.93 9.86
CA LEU A 76 2.26 0.92 8.46
C LEU A 76 3.06 1.94 7.65
N LEU A 77 3.16 3.19 8.13
CA LEU A 77 3.89 4.27 7.46
C LEU A 77 5.36 3.88 7.22
N ARG A 78 6.02 3.35 8.24
CA ARG A 78 7.41 2.90 8.16
C ARG A 78 7.58 1.79 7.14
N LYS A 79 6.71 0.77 7.16
CA LYS A 79 6.80 -0.38 6.26
C LYS A 79 6.53 -0.03 4.80
N VAL A 80 5.55 0.83 4.54
CA VAL A 80 5.30 1.33 3.19
C VAL A 80 6.47 2.19 2.72
N GLY A 81 7.03 3.05 3.59
CA GLY A 81 8.22 3.85 3.30
C GLY A 81 9.46 3.02 2.95
N GLU A 82 9.68 1.89 3.64
CA GLU A 82 10.74 0.92 3.33
C GLU A 82 10.59 0.38 1.89
N ILE A 83 9.37 -0.03 1.49
CA ILE A 83 9.11 -0.54 0.13
C ILE A 83 9.35 0.55 -0.92
N ILE A 84 8.79 1.75 -0.72
CA ILE A 84 8.95 2.87 -1.67
C ILE A 84 10.43 3.23 -1.86
N SER A 85 11.22 3.21 -0.79
CA SER A 85 12.65 3.53 -0.86
C SER A 85 13.47 2.44 -1.55
N ASN A 86 13.14 1.16 -1.31
CA ASN A 86 13.89 0.02 -1.83
C ASN A 86 13.58 -0.30 -3.30
N SER A 87 12.37 0.02 -3.76
CA SER A 87 11.94 -0.36 -5.11
C SER A 87 12.36 0.63 -6.21
N GLY A 88 12.97 1.77 -5.84
CA GLY A 88 13.69 2.66 -6.76
C GLY A 88 12.84 3.42 -7.78
N PHE A 89 11.54 3.58 -7.53
CA PHE A 89 10.60 4.30 -8.41
C PHE A 89 10.03 5.57 -7.79
#